data_AF-A0A376W7A1-F1
#
_entry.id   AF-A0A376W7A1-F1
#
_cell.length_a   1.000
_cell.length_b   1.000
_cell.length_c   1.000
_cell.angle_alpha   90.00
_cell.angle_beta   90.00
_cell.angle_gamma   90.00
#
_symmetry.space_group_name_H-M   'P 1'
#
loop_
_entity.id
_entity.type
_entity.pdbx_description
1 polymer ?
#
loop_
_entity_poly.entity_id
_entity_poly.type
_entity_poly.pdbx_seq_one_letter_code
_entity_poly.pdbx_strand_id
1 'polypeptide(L)'
;MRDMLENAEKENRSLNDAEGAKFDELRAKAESLDKDISRLEAVADEERSKPGKNSQTTDPAELRHYILTGETRALSTGVPADGGYTVIPELNTEIMRMLTDESTMRRICTVKKISSNEFKQLVSAGGATVNHGEEGKAREQTSTRRLTR
;
A
#
# COMPACT_ATOMS: atom_id res chain seq x y z
N MET A 1 11.55 -7.43 41.31
CA MET A 1 10.30 -7.68 42.05
C MET A 1 10.40 -8.99 42.84
N ARG A 2 10.67 -10.14 42.19
CA ARG A 2 10.92 -11.44 42.85
C ARG A 2 12.08 -11.40 43.85
N ASP A 3 13.25 -10.93 43.45
CA ASP A 3 14.44 -10.93 44.31
C ASP A 3 14.26 -10.10 45.60
N MET A 4 13.42 -9.05 45.53
CA MET A 4 13.10 -8.20 46.69
C MET A 4 12.18 -8.91 47.68
N LEU A 5 11.21 -9.70 47.19
CA LEU A 5 10.35 -10.55 48.02
C LEU A 5 11.16 -11.72 48.61
N GLU A 6 12.03 -12.34 47.82
CA GLU A 6 12.83 -13.48 48.25
C GLU A 6 13.87 -13.10 49.32
N ASN A 7 14.42 -11.87 49.26
CA ASN A 7 15.31 -11.35 50.30
C ASN A 7 14.54 -11.01 51.59
N ALA A 8 13.35 -10.42 51.47
CA ALA A 8 12.48 -10.13 52.62
C ALA A 8 12.04 -11.43 53.34
N GLU A 9 11.73 -12.49 52.58
CA GLU A 9 11.44 -13.83 53.12
C GLU A 9 12.65 -14.45 53.81
N LYS A 10 13.85 -14.39 53.21
CA LYS A 10 15.09 -14.89 53.83
C LYS A 10 15.44 -14.20 55.16
N GLU A 11 15.08 -12.92 55.28
CA GLU A 11 15.33 -12.10 56.47
C GLU A 11 14.15 -12.11 57.47
N ASN A 12 13.10 -12.92 57.22
CA ASN A 12 11.87 -13.00 58.03
C ASN A 12 11.26 -11.63 58.37
N ARG A 13 11.33 -10.68 57.44
CA ARG A 13 10.81 -9.32 57.61
C ARG A 13 9.87 -8.93 56.48
N SER A 14 8.91 -8.05 56.77
CA SER A 14 8.12 -7.41 55.73
C SER A 14 8.97 -6.39 54.96
N LEU A 15 8.58 -6.10 53.72
CA LEU A 15 9.15 -5.00 52.93
C LEU A 15 9.11 -3.70 53.75
N ASN A 16 10.22 -2.96 53.75
CA ASN A 16 10.24 -1.62 54.33
C ASN A 16 9.53 -0.61 53.39
N ASP A 17 9.20 0.58 53.89
CA ASP A 17 8.46 1.60 53.11
C ASP A 17 9.13 2.00 51.79
N ALA A 18 10.47 2.03 51.75
CA ALA A 18 11.23 2.36 50.54
C ALA A 18 11.30 1.19 49.53
N GLU A 19 11.27 -0.06 50.00
CA GLU A 19 11.19 -1.25 49.14
C GLU A 19 9.77 -1.48 48.63
N GLY A 20 8.76 -1.17 49.45
CA GLY A 20 7.35 -1.14 49.05
C GLY A 20 7.10 -0.15 47.92
N ALA A 21 7.60 1.09 48.04
CA ALA A 21 7.49 2.08 46.97
C ALA A 21 8.12 1.60 45.64
N LYS A 22 9.31 0.98 45.71
CA LYS A 22 9.98 0.40 44.53
C LYS A 22 9.20 -0.78 43.94
N PHE A 23 8.57 -1.59 44.78
CA PHE A 23 7.72 -2.70 44.36
C PHE A 23 6.51 -2.20 43.58
N ASP A 24 5.82 -1.18 44.10
CA ASP A 24 4.66 -0.57 43.47
C ASP A 24 5.03 0.12 42.14
N GLU A 25 6.18 0.79 42.07
CA GLU A 25 6.71 1.35 40.82
C GLU A 25 7.00 0.27 39.76
N LEU A 26 7.63 -0.84 40.17
CA LEU A 26 7.93 -1.96 39.26
C LEU A 26 6.65 -2.65 38.78
N ARG A 27 5.63 -2.72 39.64
CA ARG A 27 4.32 -3.24 39.30
C ARG A 27 3.61 -2.33 38.30
N ALA A 28 3.62 -1.02 38.53
CA ALA A 28 3.04 -0.06 37.60
C ALA A 28 3.72 -0.11 36.21
N LYS A 29 5.05 -0.28 36.17
CA LYS A 29 5.80 -0.48 34.91
C LYS A 29 5.45 -1.78 34.20
N ALA A 30 5.27 -2.87 34.95
CA ALA A 30 4.83 -4.15 34.37
C ALA A 30 3.42 -4.01 33.77
N GLU A 31 2.48 -3.40 34.51
CA GLU A 31 1.11 -3.17 34.04
C GLU A 31 1.07 -2.23 32.81
N SER A 32 1.98 -1.26 32.69
CA SER A 32 2.10 -0.45 31.47
C SER A 32 2.64 -1.24 30.29
N LEU A 33 3.66 -2.07 30.50
CA LEU A 33 4.24 -2.90 29.44
C LEU A 33 3.24 -3.92 28.92
N ASP A 34 2.44 -4.54 29.80
CA ASP A 34 1.39 -5.48 29.39
C ASP A 34 0.33 -4.81 28.50
N LYS A 35 -0.04 -3.55 28.81
CA LYS A 35 -0.94 -2.76 27.96
C LYS A 35 -0.33 -2.44 26.61
N ASP A 36 0.94 -2.08 26.57
CA ASP A 36 1.65 -1.78 25.33
C ASP A 36 1.82 -3.03 24.46
N ILE A 37 2.16 -4.18 25.06
CA ILE A 37 2.22 -5.47 24.37
C ILE A 37 0.85 -5.81 23.78
N SER A 38 -0.22 -5.73 24.57
CA SER A 38 -1.58 -6.03 24.09
C SER A 38 -2.00 -5.13 22.91
N ARG A 39 -1.61 -3.85 22.95
CA ARG A 39 -1.88 -2.90 21.85
C ARG A 39 -1.06 -3.25 20.61
N LEU A 40 0.22 -3.57 20.76
CA LEU A 40 1.10 -3.93 19.65
C LEU A 40 0.68 -5.26 19.00
N GLU A 41 0.25 -6.24 19.79
CA GLU A 41 -0.31 -7.50 19.29
C GLU A 41 -1.58 -7.26 18.47
N ALA A 42 -2.50 -6.42 18.96
CA ALA A 42 -3.68 -6.04 18.19
C ALA A 42 -3.33 -5.36 16.85
N VAL A 43 -2.35 -4.46 16.84
CA VAL A 43 -1.87 -3.82 15.60
C VAL A 43 -1.24 -4.84 14.66
N ALA A 44 -0.41 -5.75 15.18
CA ALA A 44 0.24 -6.79 14.38
C ALA A 44 -0.77 -7.78 13.78
N ASP A 45 -1.82 -8.15 14.52
CA ASP A 45 -2.91 -8.98 14.04
C ASP A 45 -3.76 -8.26 12.99
N GLU A 46 -4.04 -6.97 13.17
CA GLU A 46 -4.68 -6.15 12.14
C GLU A 46 -3.82 -6.08 10.86
N GLU A 47 -2.50 -5.90 10.98
CA GLU A 47 -1.58 -5.91 9.85
C GLU A 47 -1.52 -7.26 9.13
N ARG A 48 -1.57 -8.37 9.87
CA ARG A 48 -1.60 -9.73 9.32
C ARG A 48 -2.95 -10.07 8.68
N SER A 49 -4.05 -9.53 9.20
CA SER A 49 -5.39 -9.75 8.66
C SER A 49 -5.66 -8.98 7.36
N LYS A 50 -4.88 -7.93 7.09
CA LYS A 50 -4.94 -7.21 5.82
C LYS A 50 -4.54 -8.16 4.69
N PRO A 51 -5.31 -8.22 3.58
CA PRO A 51 -4.96 -9.08 2.45
C PRO A 51 -3.54 -8.74 1.99
N GLY A 52 -2.70 -9.78 1.91
CA GLY A 52 -1.25 -9.64 1.79
C GLY A 52 -0.83 -8.65 0.70
N LYS A 53 0.00 -7.68 1.07
CA LYS A 53 0.80 -6.93 0.09
C LYS A 53 1.63 -7.97 -0.65
N ASN A 54 1.53 -7.98 -1.98
CA ASN A 54 2.50 -8.67 -2.81
C ASN A 54 3.88 -8.13 -2.41
N SER A 55 4.65 -8.91 -1.64
CA SER A 55 6.06 -8.65 -1.40
C SER A 55 6.65 -8.39 -2.77
N GLN A 56 7.23 -7.20 -2.97
CA GLN A 56 8.00 -6.95 -4.18
C GLN A 56 9.01 -8.09 -4.27
N THR A 57 8.84 -8.94 -5.28
CA THR A 57 9.86 -9.87 -5.69
C THR A 57 11.06 -9.00 -6.01
N THR A 58 12.05 -8.96 -5.12
CA THR A 58 13.34 -8.36 -5.43
C THR A 58 13.81 -9.00 -6.73
N ASP A 59 13.92 -8.21 -7.78
CA ASP A 59 14.37 -8.69 -9.08
C ASP A 59 15.72 -9.41 -8.86
N PRO A 60 15.90 -10.67 -9.31
CA PRO A 60 17.16 -11.40 -9.14
C PRO A 60 18.41 -10.64 -9.61
N ALA A 61 18.26 -9.64 -10.47
CA ALA A 61 19.33 -8.73 -10.89
C ALA A 61 19.92 -7.90 -9.73
N GLU A 62 19.07 -7.38 -8.84
CA GLU A 62 19.49 -6.51 -7.73
C GLU A 62 20.28 -7.30 -6.66
N LEU A 63 19.85 -8.55 -6.40
CA LEU A 63 20.57 -9.46 -5.50
C LEU A 63 21.95 -9.83 -6.05
N ARG A 64 22.07 -10.04 -7.37
CA ARG A 64 23.36 -10.32 -8.02
C ARG A 64 24.31 -9.14 -7.96
N HIS A 65 23.79 -7.92 -8.13
CA HIS A 65 24.60 -6.71 -8.04
C HIS A 65 25.15 -6.49 -6.63
N TYR A 66 24.32 -6.72 -5.59
CA TYR A 66 24.74 -6.63 -4.19
C TYR A 66 25.85 -7.62 -3.85
N ILE A 67 25.72 -8.88 -4.29
CA ILE A 67 26.75 -9.91 -4.07
C ILE A 67 28.08 -9.53 -4.74
N LEU A 68 28.02 -8.89 -5.92
CA LEU A 68 29.20 -8.58 -6.72
C LEU A 68 29.92 -7.30 -6.26
N THR A 69 29.18 -6.28 -5.83
CA THR A 69 29.71 -4.93 -5.58
C THR A 69 29.61 -4.49 -4.13
N GLY A 70 28.79 -5.16 -3.31
CA GLY A 70 28.51 -4.77 -1.93
C GLY A 70 27.68 -3.48 -1.81
N GLU A 71 27.28 -2.84 -2.92
CA GLU A 71 26.54 -1.58 -2.91
C GLU A 71 25.06 -1.81 -2.56
N THR A 72 24.62 -1.31 -1.41
CA THR A 72 23.22 -1.35 -0.94
C THR A 72 22.40 -0.19 -1.52
N ARG A 73 22.39 -0.02 -2.85
CA ARG A 73 21.71 1.11 -3.51
C ARG A 73 20.19 1.18 -3.33
N ALA A 74 19.57 0.21 -2.66
CA ALA A 74 18.13 0.16 -2.41
C ALA A 74 17.73 -0.19 -0.96
N LEU A 75 18.61 -0.04 0.03
CA LEU A 75 18.33 -0.44 1.43
C LEU A 75 18.62 0.63 2.50
N SER A 76 18.64 1.92 2.16
CA SER A 76 18.74 2.98 3.17
C SER A 76 17.38 3.61 3.44
N THR A 77 16.66 3.07 4.43
CA THR A 77 15.47 3.69 5.04
C THR A 77 15.82 4.53 6.27
N GLY A 78 17.11 4.66 6.61
CA GLY A 78 17.59 5.22 7.88
C GLY A 78 18.12 6.65 7.86
N VAL A 79 18.25 7.30 6.69
CA VAL A 79 18.81 8.67 6.59
C VAL A 79 17.89 9.56 5.76
N PRO A 80 17.24 10.57 6.37
CA PRO A 80 16.23 11.41 5.70
C PRO A 80 16.80 12.36 4.64
N ALA A 81 18.12 12.50 4.56
CA ALA A 81 18.77 13.46 3.65
C ALA A 81 19.09 12.89 2.25
N ASP A 82 19.21 11.58 2.09
CA ASP A 82 19.73 10.96 0.84
C ASP A 82 18.91 9.76 0.32
N GLY A 83 17.71 9.50 0.86
CA GLY A 83 16.96 8.28 0.54
C GLY A 83 15.46 8.48 0.37
N GLY A 84 15.01 8.47 -0.89
CA GLY A 84 13.70 7.90 -1.24
C GLY A 84 12.49 8.81 -1.13
N TYR A 85 12.38 9.80 -2.03
CA TYR A 85 11.06 10.16 -2.60
C TYR A 85 10.56 9.05 -3.56
N THR A 86 10.74 7.77 -3.20
CA THR A 86 9.91 6.73 -3.80
C THR A 86 8.54 6.97 -3.19
N VAL A 87 7.72 7.73 -3.91
CA VAL A 87 6.28 7.77 -3.69
C VAL A 87 5.87 6.32 -3.53
N ILE A 88 5.53 5.92 -2.30
CA ILE A 88 5.09 4.57 -2.01
C ILE A 88 3.91 4.36 -2.97
N PRO A 89 3.86 3.27 -3.76
CA PRO A 89 2.80 3.07 -4.75
C PRO A 89 1.40 3.19 -4.12
N GLU A 90 1.28 2.95 -2.81
CA GLU A 90 0.11 3.20 -1.97
C GLU A 90 -0.29 4.69 -1.92
N LEU A 91 0.66 5.60 -1.68
CA LEU A 91 0.39 7.04 -1.70
C LEU A 91 -0.07 7.52 -3.07
N ASN A 92 0.54 7.02 -4.16
CA ASN A 92 0.09 7.36 -5.51
C ASN A 92 -1.33 6.84 -5.79
N THR A 93 -1.67 5.63 -5.33
CA THR A 93 -3.02 5.09 -5.50
C THR A 93 -4.04 5.83 -4.65
N GLU A 94 -3.68 6.23 -3.44
CA GLU A 94 -4.54 7.02 -2.56
C GLU A 94 -4.77 8.44 -3.08
N ILE A 95 -3.72 9.11 -3.59
CA ILE A 95 -3.84 10.40 -4.27
C ILE A 95 -4.77 10.28 -5.48
N MET A 96 -4.63 9.23 -6.29
CA MET A 96 -5.53 9.00 -7.43
C MET A 96 -6.97 8.70 -7.00
N ARG A 97 -7.19 8.06 -5.86
CA ARG A 97 -8.52 7.82 -5.28
C ARG A 97 -9.16 9.14 -4.84
N MET A 98 -8.47 9.93 -4.02
CA MET A 98 -8.97 11.23 -3.55
C MET A 98 -9.29 12.18 -4.72
N LEU A 99 -8.41 12.26 -5.72
CA LEU A 99 -8.65 13.04 -6.94
C LEU A 99 -9.87 12.58 -7.74
N THR A 100 -10.20 11.29 -7.69
CA THR A 100 -11.38 10.76 -8.35
C THR A 100 -12.65 11.19 -7.61
N ASP A 101 -12.62 11.22 -6.28
CA ASP A 101 -13.80 11.58 -5.48
C ASP A 101 -14.14 13.08 -5.57
N GLU A 102 -13.12 13.95 -5.59
CA GLU A 102 -13.30 15.40 -5.69
C GLU A 102 -13.68 15.88 -7.11
N SER A 103 -13.21 15.20 -8.16
CA SER A 103 -13.44 15.62 -9.54
C SER A 103 -14.65 14.92 -10.17
N THR A 104 -15.70 15.69 -10.45
CA THR A 104 -16.91 15.20 -11.15
C THR A 104 -16.60 14.59 -12.52
N MET A 105 -15.64 15.15 -13.25
CA MET A 105 -15.24 14.64 -14.56
C MET A 105 -14.49 13.30 -14.46
N ARG A 106 -13.70 13.06 -13.39
CA ARG A 106 -13.06 11.75 -13.18
C ARG A 106 -14.03 10.66 -12.74
N ARG A 107 -15.17 11.02 -12.13
CA ARG A 107 -16.24 10.06 -11.79
C ARG A 107 -17.03 9.57 -12.99
N ILE A 108 -17.28 10.45 -13.96
CA ILE A 108 -18.16 10.14 -15.10
C ILE A 108 -17.37 9.53 -16.26
N CYS A 109 -16.11 9.94 -16.44
CA CYS A 109 -15.27 9.51 -17.57
C CYS A 109 -14.40 8.29 -17.22
N THR A 110 -14.04 7.50 -18.23
CA THR A 110 -13.08 6.39 -18.08
C THR A 110 -11.65 6.91 -18.04
N VAL A 111 -10.96 6.73 -16.90
CA VAL A 111 -9.56 7.12 -16.73
C VAL A 111 -8.64 6.02 -17.25
N LYS A 112 -7.74 6.36 -18.19
CA LYS A 112 -6.70 5.46 -18.70
C LYS A 112 -5.31 6.00 -18.34
N LYS A 113 -4.47 5.16 -17.74
CA LYS A 113 -3.05 5.48 -17.52
C LYS A 113 -2.29 5.24 -18.83
N ILE A 114 -1.57 6.25 -19.30
CA ILE A 114 -0.75 6.16 -20.51
C ILE A 114 0.70 6.45 -20.16
N SER A 115 1.61 5.70 -20.74
CA SER A 115 3.06 5.91 -20.62
C SER A 115 3.65 6.66 -21.83
N SER A 116 2.82 6.97 -22.83
CA SER A 116 3.17 7.71 -24.04
C SER A 116 2.57 9.12 -24.04
N ASN A 117 3.16 10.02 -24.83
CA ASN A 117 2.69 11.42 -24.95
C ASN A 117 1.32 11.56 -25.63
N GLU A 118 0.89 10.57 -26.43
CA GLU A 118 -0.39 10.61 -27.12
C GLU A 118 -1.18 9.31 -26.90
N PHE A 119 -2.49 9.46 -26.76
CA PHE A 119 -3.46 8.37 -26.75
C PHE A 119 -4.48 8.59 -27.87
N LYS A 120 -4.62 7.62 -28.77
CA LYS A 120 -5.55 7.69 -29.90
C LYS A 120 -6.49 6.51 -29.84
N GLN A 121 -7.78 6.80 -29.70
CA GLN A 121 -8.82 5.78 -29.66
C GLN A 121 -9.55 5.78 -30.99
N LEU A 122 -9.41 4.68 -31.73
CA LEU A 122 -10.17 4.47 -32.96
C LEU A 122 -11.65 4.39 -32.61
N VAL A 123 -12.42 5.33 -33.13
CA VAL A 123 -13.88 5.33 -33.03
C VAL A 123 -14.48 5.24 -34.43
N SER A 124 -15.61 4.53 -34.53
CA SER A 124 -16.38 4.45 -35.76
C SER A 124 -17.28 5.68 -35.83
N ALA A 125 -17.03 6.57 -36.80
CA ALA A 125 -17.71 7.87 -36.91
C ALA A 125 -19.14 7.78 -37.48
N GLY A 126 -19.60 6.60 -37.91
CA GLY A 126 -20.92 6.40 -38.50
C GLY A 126 -21.24 4.94 -38.80
N GLY A 127 -22.54 4.64 -38.95
CA GLY A 127 -23.05 3.31 -39.32
C GLY A 127 -23.10 3.10 -40.83
N ALA A 128 -23.25 1.84 -41.25
CA ALA A 128 -23.50 1.52 -42.65
C ALA A 128 -24.89 2.03 -43.04
N THR A 129 -24.97 2.80 -44.13
CA THR A 129 -26.27 3.24 -44.68
C THR A 129 -26.80 2.15 -45.60
N VAL A 130 -28.03 1.71 -45.35
CA VAL A 130 -28.73 0.73 -46.17
C VAL A 130 -29.82 1.44 -46.95
N ASN A 131 -29.78 1.30 -48.28
CA ASN A 131 -30.81 1.81 -49.17
C ASN A 131 -31.82 0.72 -49.50
N HIS A 132 -33.07 1.10 -49.72
CA HIS A 132 -34.11 0.18 -50.18
C HIS A 132 -33.82 -0.27 -51.61
N GLY A 133 -33.94 -1.58 -51.89
CA GLY A 133 -33.69 -2.15 -53.21
C GLY A 133 -34.99 -2.50 -53.93
N GLU A 134 -35.10 -2.15 -55.20
CA GLU A 134 -36.23 -2.49 -56.07
C GLU A 134 -35.98 -3.79 -56.86
N GLU A 135 -37.04 -4.52 -57.20
CA GLU A 135 -36.98 -5.77 -57.96
C GLU A 135 -36.54 -5.53 -59.41
N GLY A 136 -35.63 -6.35 -59.92
CA GLY A 136 -35.11 -6.26 -61.29
C GLY A 136 -33.99 -5.23 -61.52
N LYS A 137 -33.61 -4.43 -60.51
CA LYS A 137 -32.48 -3.50 -60.59
C LYS A 137 -31.24 -4.03 -59.87
N ALA A 138 -30.06 -3.77 -60.43
CA ALA A 138 -28.79 -4.03 -59.77
C ALA A 138 -28.70 -3.20 -58.48
N ARG A 139 -28.22 -3.82 -57.39
CA ARG A 139 -28.08 -3.14 -56.11
C ARG A 139 -26.75 -2.40 -56.05
N GLU A 140 -26.81 -1.13 -55.63
CA GLU A 140 -25.63 -0.32 -55.35
C GLU A 140 -24.97 -0.70 -54.02
N GLN A 141 -23.66 -0.46 -53.90
CA GLN A 141 -22.92 -0.76 -52.68
C GLN A 141 -23.35 0.13 -51.51
N THR A 142 -23.45 -0.45 -50.32
CA THR A 142 -23.73 0.30 -49.08
C THR A 142 -22.49 1.03 -48.59
N SER A 143 -22.68 2.13 -47.86
CA SER A 143 -21.54 2.84 -47.27
C SER A 143 -20.90 1.99 -46.17
N THR A 144 -19.57 1.91 -46.17
CA THR A 144 -18.80 1.18 -45.16
C THR A 144 -18.44 2.08 -43.98
N ARG A 145 -18.23 1.47 -42.80
CA ARG A 145 -17.85 2.19 -41.58
C ARG A 145 -16.51 2.87 -41.76
N ARG A 146 -16.47 4.19 -41.59
CA ARG A 146 -15.23 4.97 -41.56
C ARG A 146 -14.66 4.98 -40.15
N LEU A 147 -13.39 4.58 -40.01
CA LEU A 147 -12.62 4.70 -38.77
C LEU A 147 -11.93 6.05 -38.74
N THR A 148 -12.10 6.80 -37.66
CA THR A 148 -11.39 8.06 -37.41
C THR A 148 -10.39 7.86 -36.27
N ARG A 149 -9.23 8.50 -36.41
CA ARG A 149 -8.10 8.42 -35.49
C ARG A 149 -8.21 9.42 -34.35
#